data_AF-A0A1S6EK24-F1
#
_entry.id   AF-A0A1S6EK24-F1
#
_cell.length_a   1.000
_cell.length_b   1.000
_cell.length_c   1.000
_cell.angle_alpha   90.00
_cell.angle_beta   90.00
_cell.angle_gamma   90.00
#
_symmetry.space_group_name_H-M   'P 1'
#
loop_
_entity.id
_entity.type
_entity.pdbx_description
1 polymer ?
#
loop_
_entity_poly.entity_id
_entity_poly.type
_entity_poly.pdbx_seq_one_letter_code
_entity_poly.pdbx_strand_id
1 'polypeptide(L)'
;LNLGQSVALGLRIMISLKLDGELPLKYSKIEIAKSIYNCSNARSDVYEINGDIRVANNLSTIFVPSSLQLPNGSASWTIRPYFRKYARIKLHPVREWKIQTPSLGQFPNCSRHFNAPAVLFSTGAFSMNYFHAFTDIFIPLYLTARQFDGNVVLLISNFLFWRKLKYYKTILKNFTRYDIVDLDVEKDVLCFSNLIVGLTSNKDFSINPLEPPHYSMTGFTQFIRNVYSLKRDAVTDVRKPRMLLISRKKTRVLMNEGEVANMARELGFDVVVEEMRSNLTSVALVVNSLDVMVAVHGAGLTNMIFLPEKA
;
A
#
# COMPACT_ATOMS: atom_id res chain seq x y z
N LEU A 1 8.73 37.35 1.39
CA LEU A 1 9.20 36.16 2.12
C LEU A 1 7.98 35.49 2.73
N ASN A 2 7.35 34.58 1.98
CA ASN A 2 6.09 33.92 2.31
C ASN A 2 6.39 32.60 3.03
N LEU A 3 6.06 32.51 4.32
CA LEU A 3 6.09 31.28 5.10
C LEU A 3 4.70 30.63 5.03
N GLY A 4 4.59 29.56 4.24
CA GLY A 4 3.50 28.60 4.31
C GLY A 4 4.08 27.23 4.63
N GLN A 5 4.23 26.90 5.91
CA GLN A 5 4.58 25.55 6.36
C GLN A 5 3.32 24.88 6.92
N SER A 6 2.85 23.87 6.20
CA SER A 6 1.87 22.90 6.67
C SER A 6 2.55 21.97 7.66
N VAL A 7 2.13 22.04 8.93
CA VAL A 7 2.60 21.17 10.00
C VAL A 7 1.68 19.96 10.07
N ALA A 8 2.13 18.84 9.52
CA ALA A 8 1.57 17.52 9.77
C ALA A 8 2.71 16.49 9.77
N LEU A 9 3.57 16.56 10.79
CA LEU A 9 4.43 15.45 11.19
C LEU A 9 4.39 15.37 12.71
N GLY A 10 3.90 14.25 13.23
CA GLY A 10 4.05 13.89 14.63
C GLY A 10 5.52 13.68 14.95
N LEU A 11 6.19 14.75 15.37
CA LEU A 11 7.55 14.71 15.91
C LEU A 11 7.48 15.04 17.41
N ARG A 12 7.94 14.10 18.24
CA ARG A 12 8.30 14.36 19.64
C ARG A 12 9.44 15.37 19.64
N ILE A 13 9.13 16.63 19.94
CA ILE A 13 10.12 17.67 20.16
C ILE A 13 10.30 17.81 21.68
N MET A 14 11.41 17.29 22.22
CA MET A 14 11.94 17.76 23.50
C MET A 14 12.77 19.02 23.21
N ILE A 15 12.18 20.19 23.41
CA ILE A 15 12.93 21.45 23.52
C ILE A 15 13.22 21.67 25.00
N SER A 16 14.48 21.56 25.38
CA SER A 16 15.00 22.15 26.60
C SER A 16 15.51 23.54 26.26
N LEU A 17 14.65 24.55 26.42
CA LEU A 17 15.07 25.95 26.48
C LEU A 17 14.94 26.42 27.92
N LYS A 18 16.10 26.73 28.51
CA LYS A 18 16.26 27.29 29.84
C LYS A 18 15.91 28.78 29.74
N LEU A 19 14.76 29.18 30.27
CA LEU A 19 14.39 30.58 30.49
C LEU A 19 13.73 30.66 31.86
N ASP A 20 14.36 31.43 32.74
CA ASP A 20 13.94 31.69 34.11
C ASP A 20 12.61 32.45 34.13
N GLY A 21 11.63 31.93 34.90
CA GLY A 21 10.33 32.58 35.13
C GLY A 21 9.21 31.56 35.33
N GLU A 22 8.70 31.47 36.56
CA GLU A 22 7.57 30.63 36.93
C GLU A 22 6.30 30.96 36.12
N LEU A 23 5.68 29.95 35.49
CA LEU A 23 4.32 29.99 34.99
C LEU A 23 3.59 28.68 35.37
N PRO A 24 2.31 28.76 35.79
CA PRO A 24 1.64 27.68 36.49
C PRO A 24 1.22 26.56 35.52
N LEU A 25 1.58 25.32 35.88
CA LEU A 25 1.20 24.09 35.19
C LEU A 25 -0.32 23.86 35.29
N LYS A 26 -1.08 24.31 34.30
CA LYS A 26 -2.35 23.67 33.92
C LYS A 26 -2.07 22.67 32.81
N TYR A 27 -1.92 21.40 33.17
CA TYR A 27 -2.04 20.31 32.23
C TYR A 27 -3.48 20.25 31.70
N SER A 28 -3.78 21.02 30.66
CA SER A 28 -4.92 20.73 29.80
C SER A 28 -4.58 19.48 29.01
N LYS A 29 -5.38 18.41 29.17
CA LYS A 29 -5.46 17.30 28.19
C LYS A 29 -5.47 17.93 26.81
N ILE A 30 -4.42 17.69 26.01
CA ILE A 30 -4.43 18.02 24.59
C ILE A 30 -5.54 17.13 24.00
N GLU A 31 -6.70 17.73 23.74
CA GLU A 31 -7.72 17.13 22.90
C GLU A 31 -7.04 16.81 21.57
N ILE A 32 -6.88 15.51 21.25
CA ILE A 32 -6.55 15.10 19.89
C ILE A 32 -7.69 15.66 19.04
N ALA A 33 -7.38 16.68 18.24
CA ALA A 33 -8.37 17.35 17.40
C ALA A 33 -9.14 16.27 16.62
N LYS A 34 -10.44 16.13 16.90
CA LYS A 34 -11.33 15.26 16.13
C LYS A 34 -11.39 15.87 14.72
N SER A 35 -10.82 15.18 13.75
CA SER A 35 -10.53 15.77 12.44
C SER A 35 -10.66 14.75 11.31
N ILE A 36 -11.08 15.27 10.15
CA ILE A 36 -10.99 14.59 8.84
C ILE A 36 -9.94 15.35 8.04
N TYR A 37 -8.83 14.68 7.71
CA TYR A 37 -7.77 15.23 6.88
C TYR A 37 -7.92 14.70 5.46
N ASN A 38 -7.97 15.61 4.48
CA ASN A 38 -7.93 15.25 3.08
C ASN A 38 -6.48 15.11 2.63
N CYS A 39 -6.03 13.87 2.45
CA CYS A 39 -4.70 13.50 1.98
C CYS A 39 -4.71 13.15 0.48
N SER A 40 -5.79 13.49 -0.24
CA SER A 40 -5.97 13.16 -1.65
C SER A 40 -5.00 13.93 -2.55
N ASN A 41 -4.70 13.35 -3.71
CA ASN A 41 -3.90 13.98 -4.75
C ASN A 41 -4.45 13.68 -6.15
N ALA A 42 -3.68 14.01 -7.18
CA ALA A 42 -4.09 13.82 -8.57
C ALA A 42 -4.38 12.35 -8.95
N ARG A 43 -3.86 11.38 -8.18
CA ARG A 43 -3.96 9.95 -8.49
C ARG A 43 -4.99 9.23 -7.63
N SER A 44 -5.01 9.49 -6.32
CA SER A 44 -5.82 8.75 -5.35
C SER A 44 -6.61 9.69 -4.43
N ASP A 45 -7.83 9.29 -4.09
CA ASP A 45 -8.58 9.87 -2.99
C ASP A 45 -8.20 9.18 -1.69
N VAL A 46 -7.71 9.95 -0.71
CA VAL A 46 -7.26 9.44 0.59
C VAL A 46 -7.73 10.38 1.69
N TYR A 47 -8.36 9.83 2.71
CA TYR A 47 -8.81 10.59 3.88
C TYR A 47 -8.36 9.89 5.14
N GLU A 48 -7.78 10.64 6.06
CA GLU A 48 -7.50 10.20 7.42
C GLU A 48 -8.55 10.77 8.37
N ILE A 49 -9.17 9.92 9.16
CA ILE A 49 -10.29 10.25 10.02
C ILE A 49 -9.91 9.90 11.46
N ASN A 50 -10.09 10.85 12.37
CA ASN A 50 -9.86 10.67 13.80
C ASN A 50 -11.15 10.91 14.59
N GLY A 51 -11.52 9.96 15.45
CA GLY A 51 -12.75 10.03 16.27
C GLY A 51 -13.35 8.64 16.54
N ASP A 52 -14.56 8.59 17.11
CA ASP A 52 -15.30 7.32 17.28
C ASP A 52 -15.87 6.85 15.93
N ILE A 53 -15.08 6.09 15.16
CA ILE A 53 -15.41 5.71 13.79
C ILE A 53 -16.01 4.31 13.78
N ARG A 54 -17.13 4.12 13.07
CA ARG A 54 -17.82 2.82 12.97
C ARG A 54 -17.95 2.40 11.50
N VAL A 55 -17.30 1.30 11.14
CA VAL A 55 -17.32 0.72 9.80
C VAL A 55 -18.37 -0.37 9.76
N ALA A 56 -19.45 -0.13 9.02
CA ALA A 56 -20.57 -1.05 8.85
C ALA A 56 -20.58 -1.59 7.41
N ASN A 57 -20.21 -2.86 7.26
CA ASN A 57 -20.11 -3.48 5.95
C ASN A 57 -21.46 -3.62 5.25
N ASN A 58 -22.49 -4.15 5.90
CA ASN A 58 -23.82 -4.34 5.31
C ASN A 58 -24.40 -3.07 4.64
N LEU A 59 -23.98 -1.88 5.11
CA LEU A 59 -24.40 -0.58 4.59
C LEU A 59 -23.37 0.08 3.66
N SER A 60 -22.19 -0.53 3.45
CA SER A 60 -21.02 0.14 2.82
C SER A 60 -20.77 1.53 3.41
N THR A 61 -20.92 1.67 4.74
CA THR A 61 -20.99 2.98 5.39
C THR A 61 -19.96 3.09 6.51
N ILE A 62 -19.28 4.22 6.55
CA ILE A 62 -18.40 4.65 7.62
C ILE A 62 -19.12 5.76 8.38
N PHE A 63 -19.54 5.48 9.60
CA PHE A 63 -20.14 6.47 10.47
C PHE A 63 -19.05 7.20 11.25
N VAL A 64 -19.17 8.53 11.28
CA VAL A 64 -18.27 9.40 12.03
C VAL A 64 -19.09 10.30 12.97
N PRO A 65 -18.57 10.73 14.13
CA PRO A 65 -19.33 11.54 15.08
C PRO A 65 -19.88 12.82 14.46
N SER A 66 -21.10 13.24 14.84
CA SER A 66 -21.74 14.47 14.34
C SER A 66 -20.95 15.74 14.66
N SER A 67 -20.00 15.69 15.59
CA SER A 67 -19.07 16.79 15.88
C SER A 67 -18.01 16.99 14.79
N LEU A 68 -17.79 16.02 13.89
CA LEU A 68 -16.85 16.17 12.78
C LEU A 68 -17.52 16.93 11.65
N GLN A 69 -16.88 18.00 11.19
CA GLN A 69 -17.30 18.71 10.00
C GLN A 69 -16.90 17.90 8.76
N LEU A 70 -17.90 17.47 7.99
CA LEU A 70 -17.67 16.75 6.74
C LEU A 70 -17.29 17.74 5.62
N PRO A 71 -16.62 17.26 4.54
CA PRO A 71 -16.32 18.09 3.39
C PRO A 71 -17.55 18.82 2.85
N ASN A 72 -17.38 20.12 2.55
CA ASN A 72 -18.39 21.02 2.00
C ASN A 72 -19.65 21.22 2.87
N GLY A 73 -19.60 20.90 4.17
CA GLY A 73 -20.76 21.05 5.07
C GLY A 73 -21.90 20.07 4.80
N SER A 74 -21.65 19.03 4.00
CA SER A 74 -22.63 18.00 3.68
C SER A 74 -22.88 17.06 4.87
N ALA A 75 -24.03 16.37 4.91
CA ALA A 75 -24.30 15.32 5.91
C ALA A 75 -23.64 13.98 5.56
N SER A 76 -23.19 13.82 4.31
CA SER A 76 -22.47 12.64 3.84
C SER A 76 -21.78 12.87 2.52
N TRP A 77 -20.72 12.11 2.24
CA TRP A 77 -20.13 12.00 0.90
C TRP A 77 -19.76 10.54 0.60
N THR A 78 -19.45 10.25 -0.65
CA THR A 78 -19.00 8.93 -1.07
C THR A 78 -17.54 8.96 -1.47
N ILE A 79 -16.86 7.84 -1.23
CA ILE A 79 -15.48 7.61 -1.63
C ILE A 79 -15.35 6.22 -2.25
N ARG A 80 -14.49 6.12 -3.25
CA ARG A 80 -14.01 4.84 -3.77
C ARG A 80 -12.61 4.65 -3.21
N PRO A 81 -12.38 3.70 -2.29
CA PRO A 81 -11.08 3.49 -1.68
C PRO A 81 -10.15 2.73 -2.64
N TYR A 82 -10.03 3.22 -3.86
CA TYR A 82 -9.28 2.64 -4.96
C TYR A 82 -8.22 3.62 -5.44
N PHE A 83 -7.04 3.08 -5.71
CA PHE A 83 -5.83 3.83 -5.99
C PHE A 83 -5.88 4.75 -7.22
N ARG A 84 -6.72 4.48 -8.24
CA ARG A 84 -6.83 5.34 -9.45
C ARG A 84 -8.17 6.06 -9.52
N LYS A 85 -8.21 7.32 -9.06
CA LYS A 85 -9.38 8.20 -9.01
C LYS A 85 -10.11 8.34 -10.35
N TYR A 86 -9.37 8.48 -11.45
CA TYR A 86 -9.93 8.77 -12.79
C TYR A 86 -9.91 7.59 -13.77
N ALA A 87 -9.71 6.35 -13.29
CA ALA A 87 -9.76 5.19 -14.16
C ALA A 87 -11.15 5.03 -14.80
N ARG A 88 -11.27 5.44 -16.07
CA ARG A 88 -12.52 5.42 -16.87
C ARG A 88 -12.94 4.00 -17.26
N ILE A 89 -11.96 3.13 -17.51
CA ILE A 89 -12.17 1.71 -17.77
C ILE A 89 -11.98 0.98 -16.45
N LYS A 90 -13.03 0.34 -15.95
CA LYS A 90 -12.93 -0.56 -14.80
C LYS A 90 -13.33 -1.93 -15.28
N LEU A 91 -12.35 -2.82 -15.42
CA LEU A 91 -12.62 -4.22 -15.76
C LEU A 91 -13.53 -4.87 -14.69
N HIS A 92 -13.43 -4.42 -13.44
CA HIS A 92 -14.20 -4.94 -12.30
C HIS A 92 -14.74 -3.82 -11.41
N PRO A 93 -15.90 -4.01 -10.78
CA PRO A 93 -16.51 -3.00 -9.93
C PRO A 93 -15.63 -2.70 -8.72
N VAL A 94 -15.63 -1.42 -8.33
CA VAL A 94 -15.03 -0.93 -7.09
C VAL A 94 -16.19 -0.47 -6.23
N ARG A 95 -16.31 -1.03 -5.03
CA ARG A 95 -17.37 -0.66 -4.09
C ARG A 95 -17.20 0.78 -3.63
N GLU A 96 -18.30 1.53 -3.63
CA GLU A 96 -18.36 2.86 -3.03
C GLU A 96 -18.66 2.74 -1.53
N TRP A 97 -17.99 3.56 -0.76
CA TRP A 97 -18.20 3.69 0.68
C TRP A 97 -18.78 5.07 0.97
N LYS A 98 -19.88 5.11 1.71
CA LYS A 98 -20.49 6.34 2.18
C LYS A 98 -19.88 6.73 3.52
N ILE A 99 -19.34 7.93 3.65
CA ILE A 99 -18.93 8.49 4.93
C ILE A 99 -20.00 9.49 5.36
N GLN A 100 -20.56 9.32 6.56
CA GLN A 100 -21.67 10.14 7.03
C GLN A 100 -21.67 10.34 8.53
N THR A 101 -22.29 11.44 8.96
CA THR A 101 -22.68 11.64 10.35
C THR A 101 -24.02 10.91 10.62
N PRO A 102 -24.20 10.29 11.79
CA PRO A 102 -25.45 9.60 12.10
C PRO A 102 -26.58 10.60 12.33
N SER A 103 -27.79 10.27 11.86
CA SER A 103 -29.02 10.89 12.34
C SER A 103 -29.28 10.52 13.81
N LEU A 104 -30.17 11.23 14.50
CA LEU A 104 -30.52 10.95 15.90
C LEU A 104 -30.86 9.46 16.09
N GLY A 105 -30.14 8.78 16.98
CA GLY A 105 -30.34 7.34 17.27
C GLY A 105 -29.84 6.35 16.22
N GLN A 106 -29.24 6.80 15.11
CA GLN A 106 -28.78 5.94 14.01
C GLN A 106 -27.26 5.68 14.02
N PHE A 107 -26.62 5.81 15.18
CA PHE A 107 -25.20 5.49 15.33
C PHE A 107 -25.05 4.03 15.77
N PRO A 108 -24.58 3.12 14.88
CA PRO A 108 -24.69 1.68 15.10
C PRO A 108 -23.80 1.22 16.25
N ASN A 109 -24.27 0.39 17.17
CA ASN A 109 -23.44 -0.12 18.26
C ASN A 109 -22.22 -0.90 17.74
N CYS A 110 -21.11 -0.79 18.43
CA CYS A 110 -19.89 -1.51 18.10
C CYS A 110 -20.04 -3.00 18.41
N SER A 111 -19.72 -3.84 17.43
CA SER A 111 -19.59 -5.29 17.63
C SER A 111 -18.17 -5.63 18.10
N ARG A 112 -17.16 -4.97 17.52
CA ARG A 112 -15.74 -5.16 17.82
C ARG A 112 -15.01 -3.83 17.88
N HIS A 113 -14.18 -3.66 18.90
CA HIS A 113 -13.33 -2.49 19.09
C HIS A 113 -11.87 -2.83 18.81
N PHE A 114 -11.16 -1.90 18.17
CA PHE A 114 -9.73 -2.00 17.94
C PHE A 114 -9.02 -0.77 18.50
N ASN A 115 -7.92 -1.00 19.20
CA ASN A 115 -7.05 0.05 19.74
C ASN A 115 -5.97 0.50 18.73
N ALA A 116 -5.95 -0.10 17.54
CA ALA A 116 -5.01 0.21 16.45
C ALA A 116 -5.72 0.98 15.34
N PRO A 117 -4.98 1.79 14.55
CA PRO A 117 -5.51 2.41 13.35
C PRO A 117 -5.93 1.36 12.32
N ALA A 118 -6.81 1.74 11.41
CA ALA A 118 -7.21 0.89 10.29
C ALA A 118 -6.93 1.57 8.95
N VAL A 119 -6.63 0.75 7.93
CA VAL A 119 -6.54 1.19 6.54
C VAL A 119 -7.58 0.43 5.73
N LEU A 120 -8.55 1.16 5.18
CA LEU A 120 -9.60 0.63 4.32
C LEU A 120 -9.27 0.88 2.85
N PHE A 121 -9.11 -0.19 2.08
CA PHE A 121 -8.82 -0.13 0.64
C PHE A 121 -9.53 -1.20 -0.17
N SER A 122 -9.66 -0.99 -1.47
CA SER A 122 -10.29 -1.92 -2.41
C SER A 122 -9.25 -2.63 -3.28
N THR A 123 -9.37 -3.95 -3.39
CA THR A 123 -8.67 -4.77 -4.39
C THR A 123 -9.51 -5.02 -5.66
N GLY A 124 -10.39 -4.07 -6.01
CA GLY A 124 -11.17 -4.09 -7.25
C GLY A 124 -10.39 -3.64 -8.49
N ALA A 125 -11.12 -3.37 -9.56
CA ALA A 125 -10.63 -2.85 -10.85
C ALA A 125 -9.45 -3.64 -11.46
N PHE A 126 -8.25 -3.03 -11.56
CA PHE A 126 -7.13 -3.59 -12.33
C PHE A 126 -6.21 -4.53 -11.54
N SER A 127 -6.37 -4.58 -10.21
CA SER A 127 -5.48 -5.32 -9.30
C SER A 127 -5.52 -6.86 -9.48
N MET A 128 -6.30 -7.34 -10.46
CA MET A 128 -6.26 -8.65 -11.11
C MET A 128 -4.87 -9.08 -11.59
N ASN A 129 -4.16 -8.12 -12.19
CA ASN A 129 -2.92 -8.34 -12.90
C ASN A 129 -1.71 -8.18 -11.97
N TYR A 130 -0.66 -8.96 -12.20
CA TYR A 130 0.54 -8.94 -11.37
C TYR A 130 1.21 -7.57 -11.24
N PHE A 131 1.34 -6.82 -12.34
CA PHE A 131 1.88 -5.46 -12.31
C PHE A 131 0.99 -4.55 -11.45
N HIS A 132 -0.33 -4.61 -11.66
CA HIS A 132 -1.30 -3.80 -10.92
C HIS A 132 -1.39 -4.18 -9.44
N ALA A 133 -1.17 -5.44 -9.06
CA ALA A 133 -1.07 -5.81 -7.65
C ALA A 133 0.07 -5.05 -6.93
N PHE A 134 1.20 -4.84 -7.61
CA PHE A 134 2.29 -4.06 -7.04
C PHE A 134 2.05 -2.56 -7.13
N THR A 135 1.72 -2.05 -8.33
CA THR A 135 1.59 -0.61 -8.53
C THR A 135 0.34 0.00 -7.90
N ASP A 136 -0.77 -0.74 -7.81
CA ASP A 136 -2.05 -0.19 -7.33
C ASP A 136 -2.37 -0.60 -5.89
N ILE A 137 -1.72 -1.64 -5.34
CA ILE A 137 -1.98 -2.14 -3.99
C ILE A 137 -0.72 -2.16 -3.11
N PHE A 138 0.33 -2.93 -3.44
CA PHE A 138 1.44 -3.11 -2.48
C PHE A 138 2.33 -1.89 -2.26
N ILE A 139 2.74 -1.18 -3.33
CA ILE A 139 3.50 0.06 -3.19
C ILE A 139 2.65 1.12 -2.46
N PRO A 140 1.38 1.36 -2.84
CA PRO A 140 0.54 2.33 -2.14
C PRO A 140 0.24 1.96 -0.69
N LEU A 141 0.01 0.67 -0.41
CA LEU A 141 -0.15 0.18 0.95
C LEU A 141 1.12 0.36 1.77
N TYR A 142 2.29 0.20 1.17
CA TYR A 142 3.56 0.51 1.83
C TYR A 142 3.67 1.99 2.18
N LEU A 143 3.29 2.89 1.27
CA LEU A 143 3.25 4.33 1.56
C LEU A 143 2.27 4.68 2.68
N THR A 144 1.14 4.00 2.78
CA THR A 144 0.10 4.32 3.78
C THR A 144 0.35 3.66 5.13
N ALA A 145 0.73 2.38 5.15
CA ALA A 145 0.69 1.55 6.35
C ALA A 145 2.06 1.33 7.01
N ARG A 146 3.17 1.55 6.30
CA ARG A 146 4.52 1.26 6.84
C ARG A 146 4.83 2.02 8.14
N GLN A 147 4.31 3.23 8.28
CA GLN A 147 4.46 4.07 9.47
C GLN A 147 3.94 3.42 10.77
N PHE A 148 3.03 2.45 10.66
CA PHE A 148 2.46 1.77 11.82
C PHE A 148 3.23 0.53 12.26
N ASP A 149 4.25 0.11 11.50
CA ASP A 149 5.12 -1.05 11.79
C ASP A 149 4.37 -2.33 12.22
N GLY A 150 3.28 -2.62 11.50
CA GLY A 150 2.41 -3.78 11.75
C GLY A 150 1.28 -3.52 12.74
N ASN A 151 1.28 -2.42 13.49
CA ASN A 151 0.17 -2.04 14.36
C ASN A 151 -0.94 -1.31 13.59
N VAL A 152 -1.54 -1.99 12.62
CA VAL A 152 -2.61 -1.44 11.77
C VAL A 152 -3.53 -2.55 11.30
N VAL A 153 -4.83 -2.34 11.33
CA VAL A 153 -5.82 -3.32 10.83
C VAL A 153 -6.07 -3.07 9.34
N LEU A 154 -5.96 -4.10 8.51
CA LEU A 154 -6.26 -4.00 7.09
C LEU A 154 -7.71 -4.38 6.84
N LEU A 155 -8.51 -3.42 6.36
CA LEU A 155 -9.91 -3.62 5.98
C LEU A 155 -10.01 -3.65 4.45
N ILE A 156 -10.22 -4.81 3.85
CA ILE A 156 -10.13 -4.98 2.40
C ILE A 156 -11.51 -5.20 1.79
N SER A 157 -11.92 -4.31 0.89
CA SER A 157 -13.13 -4.42 0.07
C SER A 157 -12.82 -5.04 -1.29
N ASN A 158 -13.78 -5.75 -1.89
CA ASN A 158 -13.60 -6.46 -3.17
C ASN A 158 -12.45 -7.50 -3.12
N PHE A 159 -12.33 -8.22 -1.99
CA PHE A 159 -11.22 -9.10 -1.66
C PHE A 159 -11.37 -10.53 -2.20
N LEU A 160 -12.55 -10.94 -2.67
CA LEU A 160 -12.85 -12.33 -3.06
C LEU A 160 -11.77 -13.02 -3.91
N PHE A 161 -11.24 -12.34 -4.93
CA PHE A 161 -10.18 -12.89 -5.79
C PHE A 161 -8.85 -13.00 -5.05
N TRP A 162 -8.42 -11.91 -4.41
CA TRP A 162 -7.16 -11.83 -3.65
C TRP A 162 -7.12 -12.81 -2.48
N ARG A 163 -8.27 -13.12 -1.88
CA ARG A 163 -8.41 -14.11 -0.82
C ARG A 163 -7.95 -15.51 -1.24
N LYS A 164 -8.00 -15.85 -2.53
CA LYS A 164 -7.57 -17.16 -3.04
C LYS A 164 -6.07 -17.20 -3.35
N LEU A 165 -5.41 -16.05 -3.44
CA LEU A 165 -4.00 -15.94 -3.82
C LEU A 165 -3.10 -15.96 -2.59
N LYS A 166 -2.59 -17.15 -2.26
CA LYS A 166 -1.71 -17.37 -1.09
C LYS A 166 -0.54 -16.38 -1.04
N TYR A 167 0.08 -16.10 -2.18
CA TYR A 167 1.24 -15.21 -2.25
C TYR A 167 0.91 -13.74 -1.94
N TYR A 168 -0.25 -13.23 -2.39
CA TYR A 168 -0.67 -11.88 -1.99
C TYR A 168 -1.01 -11.80 -0.51
N LYS A 169 -1.63 -12.85 0.04
CA LYS A 169 -1.85 -12.95 1.49
C LYS A 169 -0.53 -12.91 2.27
N THR A 170 0.52 -13.59 1.81
CA THR A 170 1.84 -13.57 2.46
C THR A 170 2.39 -12.14 2.55
N ILE A 171 2.30 -11.35 1.46
CA ILE A 171 2.74 -9.95 1.46
C ILE A 171 1.84 -9.11 2.38
N LEU A 172 0.51 -9.23 2.28
CA LEU A 172 -0.43 -8.47 3.12
C LEU A 172 -0.20 -8.70 4.62
N LYS A 173 0.09 -9.94 5.03
CA LYS A 173 0.40 -10.29 6.43
C LYS A 173 1.68 -9.65 6.97
N ASN A 174 2.57 -9.15 6.11
CA ASN A 174 3.76 -8.43 6.57
C ASN A 174 3.50 -6.94 6.84
N PHE A 175 2.32 -6.42 6.49
CA PHE A 175 1.90 -5.06 6.82
C PHE A 175 1.16 -4.97 8.16
N THR A 176 0.71 -6.09 8.72
CA THR A 176 -0.17 -6.09 9.90
C THR A 176 0.09 -7.30 10.80
N ARG A 177 -0.02 -7.08 12.12
CA ARG A 177 -0.02 -8.14 13.14
C ARG A 177 -1.43 -8.67 13.44
N TYR A 178 -2.46 -8.04 12.87
CA TYR A 178 -3.86 -8.41 13.03
C TYR A 178 -4.32 -9.31 11.88
N ASP A 179 -5.42 -10.02 12.10
CA ASP A 179 -6.09 -10.71 10.99
C ASP A 179 -6.61 -9.70 9.97
N ILE A 180 -6.39 -10.02 8.69
CA ILE A 180 -6.90 -9.24 7.56
C ILE A 180 -8.43 -9.37 7.57
N VAL A 181 -9.12 -8.24 7.61
CA VAL A 181 -10.58 -8.19 7.58
C VAL A 181 -11.06 -8.16 6.14
N ASP A 182 -11.79 -9.20 5.75
CA ASP A 182 -12.49 -9.28 4.48
C ASP A 182 -13.85 -8.57 4.60
N LEU A 183 -13.91 -7.33 4.14
CA LEU A 183 -15.15 -6.55 4.15
C LEU A 183 -16.19 -7.09 3.18
N ASP A 184 -15.92 -8.05 2.30
CA ASP A 184 -17.00 -8.61 1.47
C ASP A 184 -17.90 -9.59 2.26
N VAL A 185 -17.42 -10.09 3.41
CA VAL A 185 -18.14 -11.06 4.23
C VAL A 185 -18.29 -10.65 5.70
N GLU A 186 -17.68 -9.53 6.11
CA GLU A 186 -17.78 -9.01 7.47
C GLU A 186 -19.23 -8.63 7.82
N LYS A 187 -19.68 -9.02 9.00
CA LYS A 187 -21.03 -8.74 9.51
C LYS A 187 -21.01 -7.79 10.70
N ASP A 188 -19.88 -7.71 11.38
CA ASP A 188 -19.70 -6.90 12.57
C ASP A 188 -19.56 -5.41 12.22
N VAL A 189 -20.00 -4.56 13.15
CA VAL A 189 -19.66 -3.14 13.14
C VAL A 189 -18.30 -2.99 13.81
N LEU A 190 -17.30 -2.60 13.02
CA LEU A 190 -15.91 -2.48 13.47
C LEU A 190 -15.62 -1.04 13.89
N CYS A 191 -15.10 -0.85 15.10
CA CYS A 191 -14.91 0.47 15.69
C CYS A 191 -13.44 0.81 15.92
N PHE A 192 -13.06 2.02 15.51
CA PHE A 192 -11.68 2.52 15.50
C PHE A 192 -11.62 3.97 16.00
N SER A 193 -10.48 4.37 16.55
CA SER A 193 -10.19 5.78 16.85
C SER A 193 -9.52 6.53 15.69
N ASN A 194 -8.89 5.81 14.77
CA ASN A 194 -8.21 6.33 13.57
C ASN A 194 -8.47 5.39 12.39
N LEU A 195 -8.90 5.97 11.26
CA LEU A 195 -9.17 5.24 10.02
C LEU A 195 -8.59 6.03 8.83
N ILE A 196 -7.76 5.38 8.03
CA ILE A 196 -7.37 5.86 6.71
C ILE A 196 -8.23 5.15 5.66
N VAL A 197 -8.89 5.92 4.79
CA VAL A 197 -9.73 5.42 3.70
C VAL A 197 -9.05 5.74 2.38
N GLY A 198 -8.67 4.71 1.62
CA GLY A 198 -7.86 4.82 0.41
C GLY A 198 -6.37 4.50 0.66
N LEU A 199 -5.58 4.50 -0.43
CA LEU A 199 -4.13 4.27 -0.40
C LEU A 199 -3.38 5.44 -1.02
N THR A 200 -2.27 5.82 -0.41
CA THR A 200 -1.40 6.93 -0.83
C THR A 200 -0.62 6.54 -2.08
N SER A 201 -0.69 7.38 -3.09
CA SER A 201 0.00 7.21 -4.38
C SER A 201 0.79 8.44 -4.76
N ASN A 202 1.95 8.29 -5.40
CA ASN A 202 2.56 9.41 -6.13
C ASN A 202 2.97 9.06 -7.56
N LYS A 203 3.46 7.84 -7.84
CA LYS A 203 3.89 7.40 -9.18
C LYS A 203 3.44 5.98 -9.49
N ASP A 204 3.40 5.64 -10.78
CA ASP A 204 3.24 4.25 -11.23
C ASP A 204 4.55 3.48 -10.99
N PHE A 205 4.45 2.31 -10.35
CA PHE A 205 5.57 1.42 -10.04
C PHE A 205 6.82 2.14 -9.49
N SER A 206 6.61 3.20 -8.70
CA SER A 206 7.68 4.03 -8.18
C SER A 206 7.18 4.77 -6.94
N ILE A 207 8.12 5.25 -6.13
CA ILE A 207 7.89 6.07 -4.96
C ILE A 207 8.70 7.34 -5.13
N ASN A 208 8.06 8.50 -5.00
CA ASN A 208 8.74 9.78 -4.88
C ASN A 208 9.26 9.99 -3.44
N PRO A 209 10.58 9.94 -3.17
CA PRO A 209 11.10 10.13 -1.82
C PRO A 209 11.02 11.57 -1.31
N LEU A 210 10.80 12.54 -2.22
CA LEU A 210 10.66 13.95 -1.85
C LEU A 210 9.29 14.28 -1.27
N GLU A 211 8.31 13.39 -1.41
CA GLU A 211 6.97 13.58 -0.88
C GLU A 211 6.79 12.81 0.44
N PRO A 212 6.08 13.36 1.43
CA PRO A 212 5.70 12.61 2.62
C PRO A 212 5.00 11.29 2.26
N PRO A 213 5.27 10.17 2.98
CA PRO A 213 6.08 10.06 4.19
C PRO A 213 7.59 9.84 3.97
N HIS A 214 8.14 10.25 2.82
CA HIS A 214 9.57 10.17 2.48
C HIS A 214 10.16 8.76 2.43
N TYR A 215 9.35 7.79 2.03
CA TYR A 215 9.84 6.44 1.72
C TYR A 215 10.49 6.37 0.34
N SER A 216 11.19 5.28 0.06
CA SER A 216 11.86 5.04 -1.22
C SER A 216 11.45 3.70 -1.84
N MET A 217 11.66 3.57 -3.14
CA MET A 217 11.52 2.28 -3.82
C MET A 217 12.51 1.24 -3.29
N THR A 218 13.72 1.65 -2.91
CA THR A 218 14.70 0.74 -2.29
C THR A 218 14.21 0.20 -0.94
N GLY A 219 13.55 1.04 -0.14
CA GLY A 219 12.91 0.60 1.10
C GLY A 219 11.77 -0.38 0.86
N PHE A 220 10.94 -0.13 -0.16
CA PHE A 220 9.88 -1.06 -0.56
C PHE A 220 10.43 -2.39 -1.10
N THR A 221 11.46 -2.38 -1.95
CA THR A 221 12.07 -3.62 -2.43
C THR A 221 12.67 -4.40 -1.28
N GLN A 222 13.38 -3.75 -0.35
CA GLN A 222 13.91 -4.42 0.84
C GLN A 222 12.80 -5.03 1.71
N PHE A 223 11.68 -4.31 1.91
CA PHE A 223 10.52 -4.86 2.59
C PHE A 223 10.01 -6.15 1.93
N ILE A 224 9.81 -6.14 0.62
CA ILE A 224 9.36 -7.32 -0.13
C ILE A 224 10.39 -8.45 -0.08
N ARG A 225 11.69 -8.15 -0.19
CA ARG A 225 12.77 -9.14 -0.09
C ARG A 225 12.78 -9.83 1.28
N ASN A 226 12.53 -9.07 2.35
CA ASN A 226 12.40 -9.62 3.70
C ASN A 226 11.18 -10.55 3.83
N VAL A 227 10.03 -10.23 3.21
CA VAL A 227 8.84 -11.11 3.18
C VAL A 227 9.18 -12.52 2.68
N TYR A 228 10.07 -12.62 1.69
CA TYR A 228 10.49 -13.89 1.09
C TYR A 228 11.82 -14.42 1.66
N SER A 229 12.38 -13.78 2.68
CA SER A 229 13.66 -14.17 3.31
C SER A 229 14.80 -14.34 2.30
N LEU A 230 14.86 -13.43 1.32
CA LEU A 230 15.87 -13.46 0.26
C LEU A 230 17.23 -13.13 0.85
N LYS A 231 18.21 -14.03 0.67
CA LYS A 231 19.51 -13.95 1.36
C LYS A 231 20.54 -13.09 0.64
N ARG A 232 20.36 -12.86 -0.66
CA ARG A 232 21.38 -12.20 -1.47
C ARG A 232 21.04 -10.72 -1.62
N ASP A 233 21.75 -9.87 -0.91
CA ASP A 233 21.44 -8.43 -0.84
C ASP A 233 22.02 -7.60 -1.99
N ALA A 234 23.21 -7.93 -2.49
CA ALA A 234 23.85 -7.19 -3.57
C ALA A 234 24.53 -8.10 -4.61
N VAL A 235 24.73 -7.56 -5.81
CA VAL A 235 25.63 -8.14 -6.80
C VAL A 235 27.09 -7.99 -6.35
N THR A 236 27.89 -9.02 -6.65
CA THR A 236 29.32 -9.11 -6.26
C THR A 236 30.13 -9.56 -7.47
N ASP A 237 31.30 -8.97 -7.70
CA ASP A 237 32.12 -9.20 -8.90
C ASP A 237 32.93 -10.51 -8.89
N VAL A 238 32.64 -11.42 -7.96
CA VAL A 238 33.48 -12.61 -7.68
C VAL A 238 33.18 -13.79 -8.63
N ARG A 239 32.10 -13.72 -9.42
CA ARG A 239 31.67 -14.83 -10.29
C ARG A 239 31.15 -14.35 -11.64
N LYS A 240 31.06 -15.28 -12.60
CA LYS A 240 30.39 -15.07 -13.89
C LYS A 240 28.97 -14.50 -13.66
N PRO A 241 28.61 -13.36 -14.30
CA PRO A 241 27.31 -12.74 -14.10
C PRO A 241 26.19 -13.61 -14.70
N ARG A 242 25.10 -13.76 -13.96
CA ARG A 242 23.94 -14.56 -14.32
C ARG A 242 22.84 -13.66 -14.84
N MET A 243 22.38 -13.91 -16.05
CA MET A 243 21.32 -13.13 -16.69
C MET A 243 20.05 -13.95 -16.79
N LEU A 244 18.93 -13.39 -16.36
CA LEU A 244 17.60 -13.93 -16.65
C LEU A 244 17.03 -13.26 -17.89
N LEU A 245 16.72 -14.06 -18.90
CA LEU A 245 15.87 -13.68 -20.02
C LEU A 245 14.45 -14.17 -19.73
N ILE A 246 13.52 -13.24 -19.51
CA ILE A 246 12.12 -13.61 -19.25
C ILE A 246 11.45 -14.05 -20.56
N SER A 247 11.12 -15.34 -20.61
CA SER A 247 10.36 -15.93 -21.70
C SER A 247 8.87 -15.61 -21.60
N ARG A 248 8.22 -15.47 -22.77
CA ARG A 248 6.78 -15.24 -22.88
C ARG A 248 6.22 -16.05 -24.03
N LYS A 249 5.16 -16.84 -23.78
CA LYS A 249 4.57 -17.73 -24.80
C LYS A 249 3.28 -17.21 -25.43
N LYS A 250 2.65 -16.20 -24.83
CA LYS A 250 1.30 -15.74 -25.23
C LYS A 250 1.29 -14.38 -25.91
N THR A 251 1.91 -13.38 -25.28
CA THR A 251 1.91 -12.00 -25.78
C THR A 251 3.32 -11.45 -25.76
N ARG A 252 3.63 -10.50 -26.65
CA ARG A 252 4.96 -9.84 -26.79
C ARG A 252 6.09 -10.87 -26.72
N VAL A 253 5.95 -11.91 -27.54
CA VAL A 253 6.88 -13.03 -27.65
C VAL A 253 8.14 -12.56 -28.34
N LEU A 254 9.31 -12.93 -27.82
CA LEU A 254 10.58 -12.68 -28.48
C LEU A 254 10.80 -13.79 -29.51
N MET A 255 10.62 -13.47 -30.79
CA MET A 255 10.63 -14.46 -31.88
C MET A 255 11.98 -15.16 -32.04
N ASN A 256 13.08 -14.47 -31.69
CA ASN A 256 14.45 -14.96 -31.75
C ASN A 256 15.06 -15.16 -30.34
N GLU A 257 14.26 -15.63 -29.37
CA GLU A 257 14.68 -15.85 -27.98
C GLU A 257 15.96 -16.71 -27.87
N GLY A 258 16.07 -17.76 -28.68
CA GLY A 258 17.27 -18.61 -28.71
C GLY A 258 18.54 -17.87 -29.15
N GLU A 259 18.43 -17.02 -30.18
CA GLU A 259 19.55 -16.22 -30.67
C GLU A 259 20.00 -15.19 -29.62
N VAL A 260 19.05 -14.51 -29.00
CA VAL A 260 19.34 -13.53 -27.93
C VAL A 260 20.00 -14.21 -26.74
N ALA A 261 19.51 -15.39 -26.33
CA ALA A 261 20.12 -16.15 -25.25
C ALA A 261 21.54 -16.62 -25.61
N ASN A 262 21.80 -17.05 -26.84
CA ASN A 262 23.13 -17.47 -27.29
C ASN A 262 24.11 -16.28 -27.34
N MET A 263 23.69 -15.15 -27.89
CA MET A 263 24.48 -13.92 -27.90
C MET A 263 24.85 -13.49 -26.48
N ALA A 264 23.92 -13.52 -25.53
CA ALA A 264 24.23 -13.21 -24.13
C ALA A 264 25.23 -14.21 -23.50
N ARG A 265 25.19 -15.50 -23.87
CA ARG A 265 26.19 -16.47 -23.42
C ARG A 265 27.58 -16.18 -23.99
N GLU A 266 27.65 -15.82 -25.27
CA GLU A 266 28.90 -15.44 -25.95
C GLU A 266 29.51 -14.17 -25.34
N LEU A 267 28.68 -13.23 -24.89
CA LEU A 267 29.10 -12.04 -24.13
C LEU A 267 29.56 -12.35 -22.69
N GLY A 268 29.54 -13.62 -22.28
CA GLY A 268 30.06 -14.04 -20.98
C GLY A 268 29.03 -14.11 -19.86
N PHE A 269 27.73 -14.05 -20.14
CA PHE A 269 26.69 -14.31 -19.12
C PHE A 269 26.43 -15.81 -18.93
N ASP A 270 26.05 -16.21 -17.72
CA ASP A 270 25.35 -17.47 -17.46
C ASP A 270 23.84 -17.22 -17.59
N VAL A 271 23.26 -17.65 -18.72
CA VAL A 271 21.91 -17.25 -19.14
C VAL A 271 20.86 -18.28 -18.74
N VAL A 272 19.91 -17.83 -17.93
CA VAL A 272 18.69 -18.54 -17.54
C VAL A 272 17.53 -18.00 -18.37
N VAL A 273 16.83 -18.87 -19.10
CA VAL A 273 15.63 -18.49 -19.88
C VAL A 273 14.43 -19.11 -19.19
N GLU A 274 13.54 -18.29 -18.64
CA GLU A 274 12.43 -18.78 -17.83
C GLU A 274 11.14 -17.96 -18.04
N GLU A 275 10.01 -18.66 -18.09
CA GLU A 275 8.69 -18.04 -18.07
C GLU A 275 8.25 -17.84 -16.62
N MET A 276 8.11 -16.58 -16.18
CA MET A 276 7.75 -16.26 -14.81
C MET A 276 6.31 -16.70 -14.50
N ARG A 277 6.17 -17.84 -13.82
CA ARG A 277 4.88 -18.41 -13.39
C ARG A 277 4.36 -17.75 -12.10
N SER A 278 3.15 -18.11 -11.70
CA SER A 278 2.41 -17.45 -10.60
C SER A 278 2.90 -17.73 -9.18
N ASN A 279 3.84 -18.67 -8.96
CA ASN A 279 4.38 -18.91 -7.63
C ASN A 279 5.46 -17.88 -7.27
N LEU A 280 5.06 -16.80 -6.59
CA LEU A 280 5.97 -15.72 -6.23
C LEU A 280 7.13 -16.14 -5.34
N THR A 281 6.97 -17.15 -4.48
CA THR A 281 8.08 -17.61 -3.63
C THR A 281 9.18 -18.22 -4.48
N SER A 282 8.83 -19.09 -5.43
CA SER A 282 9.81 -19.66 -6.37
C SER A 282 10.43 -18.60 -7.27
N VAL A 283 9.61 -17.68 -7.80
CA VAL A 283 10.09 -16.59 -8.65
C VAL A 283 11.05 -15.67 -7.88
N ALA A 284 10.73 -15.30 -6.64
CA ALA A 284 11.59 -14.46 -5.82
C ALA A 284 12.95 -15.10 -5.57
N LEU A 285 12.98 -16.40 -5.26
CA LEU A 285 14.22 -17.15 -5.05
C LEU A 285 15.05 -17.28 -6.34
N VAL A 286 14.39 -17.58 -7.47
CA VAL A 286 15.05 -17.63 -8.77
C VAL A 286 15.66 -16.27 -9.04
N VAL A 287 14.86 -15.20 -9.14
CA VAL A 287 15.30 -13.85 -9.52
C VAL A 287 16.38 -13.31 -8.57
N ASN A 288 16.31 -13.58 -7.27
CA ASN A 288 17.34 -13.14 -6.33
C ASN A 288 18.71 -13.79 -6.57
N SER A 289 18.76 -14.92 -7.29
CA SER A 289 20.01 -15.57 -7.66
C SER A 289 20.67 -15.01 -8.93
N LEU A 290 20.05 -14.03 -9.58
CA LEU A 290 20.51 -13.43 -10.84
C LEU A 290 21.18 -12.08 -10.61
N ASP A 291 21.96 -11.66 -11.60
CA ASP A 291 22.72 -10.41 -11.64
C ASP A 291 22.14 -9.41 -12.64
N VAL A 292 21.45 -9.89 -13.68
CA VAL A 292 20.83 -9.05 -14.69
C VAL A 292 19.48 -9.65 -15.07
N MET A 293 18.48 -8.81 -15.38
CA MET A 293 17.19 -9.25 -15.89
C MET A 293 16.85 -8.52 -17.20
N VAL A 294 16.56 -9.29 -18.24
CA VAL A 294 16.16 -8.81 -19.56
C VAL A 294 14.77 -9.34 -19.88
N ALA A 295 13.89 -8.46 -20.35
CA ALA A 295 12.56 -8.87 -20.79
C ALA A 295 11.97 -7.88 -21.79
N VAL A 296 11.05 -8.37 -22.61
CA VAL A 296 10.15 -7.51 -23.38
C VAL A 296 9.14 -6.85 -22.43
N HIS A 297 8.87 -5.56 -22.63
CA HIS A 297 7.99 -4.75 -21.78
C HIS A 297 6.69 -5.47 -21.34
N GLY A 298 6.37 -5.42 -20.05
CA GLY A 298 5.11 -5.93 -19.49
C GLY A 298 5.20 -6.33 -18.02
N ALA A 299 4.16 -7.01 -17.52
CA ALA A 299 4.06 -7.37 -16.11
C ALA A 299 5.16 -8.33 -15.62
N GLY A 300 5.85 -9.04 -16.52
CA GLY A 300 7.00 -9.87 -16.14
C GLY A 300 8.14 -9.06 -15.53
N LEU A 301 8.34 -7.80 -15.95
CA LEU A 301 9.37 -6.92 -15.40
C LEU A 301 9.12 -6.52 -13.95
N THR A 302 7.89 -6.66 -13.43
CA THR A 302 7.60 -6.43 -12.00
C THR A 302 8.48 -7.29 -11.09
N ASN A 303 8.97 -8.43 -11.57
CA ASN A 303 9.88 -9.29 -10.81
C ASN A 303 11.24 -8.65 -10.50
N MET A 304 11.59 -7.50 -11.11
CA MET A 304 12.81 -6.76 -10.79
C MET A 304 12.95 -6.43 -9.30
N ILE A 305 11.83 -6.36 -8.56
CA ILE A 305 11.81 -6.11 -7.11
C ILE A 305 12.56 -7.16 -6.28
N PHE A 306 12.78 -8.35 -6.84
CA PHE A 306 13.47 -9.46 -6.18
C PHE A 306 14.96 -9.52 -6.51
N LEU A 307 15.42 -8.70 -7.47
CA LEU A 307 16.84 -8.59 -7.77
C LEU A 307 17.60 -8.10 -6.53
N PRO A 308 18.86 -8.52 -6.35
CA PRO A 308 19.76 -7.89 -5.40
C PRO A 308 20.07 -6.44 -5.82
N GLU A 309 20.56 -5.62 -4.89
CA GLU A 309 21.07 -4.30 -5.20
C GLU A 309 22.24 -4.37 -6.20
N LYS A 310 22.37 -3.35 -7.05
CA LYS A 310 23.38 -3.27 -8.13
C LYS A 310 23.28 -4.34 -9.22
N ALA A 311 22.11 -4.99 -9.34
CA ALA A 311 21.74 -5.78 -10.52
C ALA A 311 21.28 -4.89 -11.69
#